data_AF-A0A2W4SG14-F1
#
_entry.id   AF-A0A2W4SG14-F1
#
_cell.length_a   1.000
_cell.length_b   1.000
_cell.length_c   1.000
_cell.angle_alpha   90.00
_cell.angle_beta   90.00
_cell.angle_gamma   90.00
#
_symmetry.space_group_name_H-M   'P 1'
#
loop_
_entity.id
_entity.type
_entity.pdbx_description
1 polymer ?
#
loop_
_entity_poly.entity_id
_entity_poly.type
_entity_poly.pdbx_seq_one_letter_code
_entity_poly.pdbx_strand_id
1 'polypeptide(L)'
;MPTPPQHHPLPWRTIGWGGAALLFAIPFIAMRFSPEMRWDTADFAMLGAMLLVAGWALELLVRLARTGRLRAILGIAVAVGFLTVWADAAVGVFPA
;
A
#
# COMPACT_ATOMS: atom_id res chain seq x y z
N MET A 1 43.61 2.03 -1.34
CA MET A 1 42.60 2.47 -0.36
C MET A 1 41.30 1.72 -0.69
N PRO A 2 40.85 0.73 0.11
CA PRO A 2 39.59 0.05 -0.13
C PRO A 2 38.43 1.00 0.19
N THR A 3 37.47 1.16 -0.71
CA THR A 3 36.22 1.85 -0.39
C THR A 3 35.44 1.01 0.62
N PRO A 4 34.91 1.60 1.72
CA PRO A 4 34.07 0.86 2.66
C PRO A 4 32.83 0.29 1.94
N PRO A 5 32.31 -0.87 2.38
CA PRO A 5 31.13 -1.47 1.79
C PRO A 5 29.96 -0.49 1.86
N GLN A 6 29.44 -0.12 0.69
CA GLN A 6 28.26 0.70 0.58
C GLN A 6 27.06 -0.18 0.92
N HIS A 7 26.64 -0.18 2.18
CA HIS A 7 25.32 -0.65 2.53
C HIS A 7 24.35 0.32 1.86
N HIS A 8 23.77 -0.06 0.73
CA HIS A 8 22.58 0.63 0.23
C HIS A 8 21.45 0.19 1.15
N PRO A 9 21.02 1.00 2.15
CA PRO A 9 19.79 0.68 2.84
C PRO A 9 18.72 0.57 1.77
N LEU A 10 17.93 -0.51 1.82
CA LEU A 10 16.81 -0.69 0.89
C LEU A 10 16.03 0.63 0.85
N PRO A 11 16.01 1.34 -0.28
CA PRO A 11 15.42 2.66 -0.32
C PRO A 11 13.94 2.49 0.05
N TRP A 12 13.48 3.25 1.05
CA TRP A 12 12.13 3.12 1.61
C TRP A 12 11.03 3.12 0.55
N ARG A 13 11.27 3.78 -0.59
CA ARG A 13 10.40 3.78 -1.77
C ARG A 13 10.23 2.38 -2.35
N THR A 14 11.31 1.62 -2.51
CA THR A 14 11.28 0.25 -3.01
C THR A 14 10.56 -0.68 -2.03
N ILE A 15 10.75 -0.49 -0.71
CA ILE A 15 10.01 -1.25 0.30
C ILE A 15 8.51 -0.94 0.21
N GLY A 16 8.14 0.34 0.13
CA GLY A 16 6.74 0.75 0.04
C GLY A 16 6.05 0.26 -1.23
N TRP A 17 6.63 0.51 -2.40
CA TRP A 17 6.08 0.05 -3.68
C TRP A 17 6.13 -1.48 -3.84
N GLY A 18 7.17 -2.13 -3.30
CA GLY A 18 7.25 -3.58 -3.25
C GLY A 18 6.13 -4.18 -2.39
N GLY A 19 5.86 -3.58 -1.22
CA GLY A 19 4.72 -3.96 -0.38
C GLY A 19 3.37 -3.76 -1.06
N ALA A 20 3.18 -2.65 -1.78
CA ALA A 20 1.97 -2.40 -2.56
C ALA A 20 1.77 -3.44 -3.68
N ALA A 21 2.84 -3.80 -4.40
CA ALA A 21 2.79 -4.84 -5.44
C ALA A 21 2.47 -6.23 -4.85
N LEU A 22 3.04 -6.56 -3.69
CA LEU A 22 2.71 -7.79 -2.97
C LEU A 22 1.24 -7.79 -2.54
N LEU A 23 0.74 -6.68 -2.01
CA LEU A 23 -0.66 -6.54 -1.58
C LEU A 23 -1.63 -6.71 -2.77
N PHE A 24 -1.31 -6.12 -3.93
CA PHE A 24 -2.07 -6.30 -5.16
C PHE A 24 -2.08 -7.76 -5.66
N ALA A 25 -0.96 -8.48 -5.47
CA ALA A 25 -0.85 -9.87 -5.88
C ALA A 25 -1.68 -10.83 -4.99
N ILE A 26 -2.03 -10.44 -3.76
CA ILE A 26 -2.81 -11.27 -2.83
C ILE A 26 -4.12 -11.78 -3.47
N PRO A 27 -5.05 -10.93 -3.95
CA PRO A 27 -6.29 -11.41 -4.56
C PRO A 27 -5.99 -12.30 -5.77
N PHE A 28 -5.05 -11.93 -6.63
CA PHE A 28 -4.69 -12.75 -7.80
C PHE A 28 -4.25 -14.17 -7.43
N ILE A 29 -3.45 -14.30 -6.36
CA ILE A 29 -3.01 -15.59 -5.83
C ILE A 29 -4.18 -16.31 -5.14
N ALA A 30 -4.99 -15.61 -4.35
CA ALA A 30 -6.10 -16.17 -3.60
C ALA A 30 -7.19 -16.78 -4.51
N MET A 31 -7.49 -16.14 -5.65
CA MET A 31 -8.41 -16.67 -6.68
C MET A 31 -7.95 -18.04 -7.24
N ARG A 32 -6.67 -18.40 -7.10
CA ARG A 32 -6.16 -19.72 -7.53
C ARG A 32 -6.52 -20.83 -6.56
N PHE A 33 -6.77 -20.50 -5.29
CA PHE A 33 -7.07 -21.46 -4.23
C PHE A 33 -8.57 -21.53 -3.90
N SER A 34 -9.32 -20.45 -4.13
CA SER A 34 -10.76 -20.41 -3.91
C SER A 34 -11.51 -19.99 -5.17
N PRO A 35 -12.36 -20.88 -5.75
CA PRO A 35 -13.22 -20.52 -6.86
C PRO A 35 -14.37 -19.58 -6.47
N GLU A 36 -14.62 -19.39 -5.17
CA GLU A 36 -15.64 -18.49 -4.63
C GLU A 36 -15.14 -17.03 -4.63
N MET A 37 -13.84 -16.83 -4.49
CA MET A 37 -13.22 -15.52 -4.54
C MET A 37 -13.08 -15.08 -6.00
N ARG A 38 -14.14 -14.52 -6.58
CA ARG A 38 -14.17 -14.08 -7.98
C ARG A 38 -14.07 -12.57 -8.08
N TRP A 39 -12.85 -12.06 -8.07
CA TRP A 39 -12.61 -10.64 -8.37
C TRP A 39 -12.69 -10.41 -9.86
N ASP A 40 -13.41 -9.37 -10.27
CA ASP A 40 -13.48 -8.94 -11.65
C ASP A 40 -12.40 -7.88 -11.95
N THR A 41 -12.38 -7.41 -13.20
CA THR A 41 -11.40 -6.38 -13.60
C THR A 41 -11.59 -5.05 -12.88
N ALA A 42 -12.83 -4.71 -12.50
CA ALA A 42 -13.12 -3.48 -11.77
C ALA A 42 -12.60 -3.54 -10.33
N ASP A 43 -12.69 -4.69 -9.66
CA ASP A 43 -12.14 -4.91 -8.32
C ASP A 43 -10.61 -4.70 -8.30
N PHE A 44 -9.91 -5.29 -9.28
CA PHE A 44 -8.47 -5.07 -9.45
C PHE A 44 -8.14 -3.60 -9.77
N ALA A 45 -8.93 -2.96 -10.64
CA ALA A 45 -8.72 -1.54 -10.97
C ALA A 45 -8.92 -0.64 -9.74
N MET A 46 -9.94 -0.92 -8.92
CA MET A 46 -10.21 -0.22 -7.67
C MET A 46 -9.05 -0.39 -6.68
N LEU A 47 -8.63 -1.63 -6.39
CA LEU A 47 -7.52 -1.91 -5.49
C LEU A 47 -6.23 -1.25 -5.98
N GLY A 48 -5.94 -1.34 -7.29
CA GLY A 48 -4.79 -0.72 -7.91
C GLY A 48 -4.80 0.81 -7.77
N ALA A 49 -5.93 1.46 -8.05
CA ALA A 49 -6.10 2.89 -7.89
C ALA A 49 -5.91 3.34 -6.43
N MET A 50 -6.51 2.61 -5.48
CA MET A 50 -6.36 2.91 -4.04
C MET A 50 -4.91 2.79 -3.58
N LEU A 51 -4.19 1.74 -4.02
CA LEU A 51 -2.76 1.56 -3.73
C LEU A 51 -1.90 2.68 -4.30
N LEU A 52 -2.18 3.13 -5.53
CA LEU A 52 -1.47 4.24 -6.16
C LEU A 52 -1.69 5.55 -5.38
N VAL A 53 -2.95 5.84 -5.01
CA VAL A 53 -3.30 7.03 -4.22
C VAL A 53 -2.62 7.00 -2.86
N ALA A 54 -2.67 5.87 -2.15
CA ALA A 54 -2.00 5.70 -0.85
C ALA A 54 -0.47 5.84 -0.98
N GLY A 55 0.14 5.22 -1.99
CA GLY A 55 1.57 5.30 -2.26
C GLY A 55 2.02 6.73 -2.56
N TRP A 56 1.30 7.46 -3.43
CA TRP A 56 1.57 8.87 -3.70
C TRP A 56 1.35 9.76 -2.49
N ALA A 57 0.30 9.55 -1.72
CA ALA A 57 0.07 10.27 -0.47
C ALA A 57 1.26 10.10 0.48
N LEU A 58 1.71 8.87 0.70
CA LEU A 58 2.91 8.59 1.51
C LEU A 58 4.17 9.26 0.96
N GLU A 59 4.38 9.24 -0.36
CA GLU A 59 5.52 9.94 -0.98
C GLU A 59 5.49 11.45 -0.73
N LEU A 60 4.32 12.08 -0.89
CA LEU A 60 4.13 13.50 -0.64
C LEU A 60 4.33 13.84 0.84
N LEU A 61 3.78 13.02 1.74
CA LEU A 61 3.90 13.23 3.19
C LEU A 61 5.37 13.12 3.64
N VAL A 62 6.13 12.17 3.13
CA VAL A 62 7.57 12.05 3.46
C VAL A 62 8.35 13.27 2.96
N ARG A 63 7.98 13.84 1.80
CA ARG A 63 8.60 15.05 1.24
C ARG A 63 8.24 16.31 2.03
N LEU A 64 7.01 16.45 2.51
CA LEU A 64 6.53 17.65 3.21
C LEU A 64 6.79 17.63 4.72
N ALA A 65 6.78 16.45 5.35
CA ALA A 65 6.93 16.33 6.79
C ALA A 65 8.38 16.55 7.24
N ARG A 66 8.54 17.49 8.18
CA ARG A 66 9.84 17.96 8.70
C ARG A 66 10.48 17.01 9.72
N THR A 67 9.70 16.14 10.37
CA THR A 67 10.18 15.24 11.43
C THR A 67 9.78 13.79 11.18
N GLY A 68 10.61 12.84 11.63
CA GLY A 68 10.32 11.40 11.51
C GLY A 68 9.04 10.99 12.25
N ARG A 69 8.75 11.62 13.39
CA ARG A 69 7.53 11.37 14.17
C ARG A 69 6.26 11.77 13.40
N LEU A 70 6.28 12.93 12.74
CA LEU A 70 5.15 13.37 11.92
C LEU A 70 4.95 12.44 10.71
N ARG A 71 6.05 11.99 10.08
CA ARG A 71 5.99 11.00 8.99
C ARG A 71 5.32 9.70 9.42
N ALA A 72 5.67 9.19 10.61
CA ALA A 72 5.07 7.97 11.15
C ALA A 72 3.57 8.14 11.43
N ILE A 73 3.16 9.23 12.08
CA ILE A 73 1.74 9.51 12.38
C ILE A 73 0.93 9.61 11.09
N LEU A 74 1.41 10.40 10.11
CA LEU A 74 0.73 10.57 8.83
C LEU A 74 0.71 9.27 8.02
N GLY A 75 1.78 8.47 8.10
CA GLY A 75 1.83 7.16 7.44
C GLY A 75 0.81 6.18 8.02
N ILE A 76 0.66 6.14 9.34
CA ILE A 76 -0.38 5.36 10.02
C ILE A 76 -1.77 5.86 9.60
N ALA A 77 -1.99 7.17 9.56
CA ALA A 77 -3.28 7.72 9.15
C ALA A 77 -3.65 7.32 7.71
N VAL A 78 -2.71 7.35 6.77
CA VAL A 78 -2.94 6.88 5.39
C VAL A 78 -3.22 5.38 5.37
N ALA A 79 -2.46 4.58 6.12
CA ALA A 79 -2.67 3.13 6.17
C ALA A 79 -4.05 2.77 6.74
N VAL A 80 -4.47 3.44 7.83
CA VAL A 80 -5.79 3.26 8.43
C VAL A 80 -6.87 3.68 7.43
N GLY A 81 -6.78 4.86 6.82
CA GLY A 81 -7.75 5.32 5.84
C GLY A 81 -7.88 4.38 4.63
N PHE A 82 -6.75 3.90 4.11
CA PHE A 82 -6.73 2.90 3.04
C PHE A 82 -7.45 1.62 3.46
N LEU A 83 -7.11 1.06 4.64
CA LEU A 83 -7.73 -0.17 5.14
C LEU A 83 -9.22 0.01 5.42
N THR A 84 -9.64 1.17 5.89
CA THR A 84 -11.07 1.47 6.12
C THR A 84 -11.85 1.47 4.82
N VAL A 85 -11.38 2.19 3.79
CA VAL A 85 -12.04 2.21 2.48
C VAL A 85 -12.01 0.82 1.83
N TRP A 86 -10.90 0.10 1.99
CA TRP A 86 -10.76 -1.23 1.40
C TRP A 86 -11.67 -2.26 2.07
N ALA A 87 -11.75 -2.25 3.40
CA ALA A 87 -12.65 -3.11 4.15
C ALA A 87 -14.11 -2.81 3.82
N ASP A 88 -14.46 -1.53 3.68
CA ASP A 88 -15.80 -1.13 3.26
C ASP A 88 -16.14 -1.62 1.85
N ALA A 89 -15.23 -1.40 0.89
CA ALA A 89 -15.41 -1.90 -0.48
C ALA A 89 -15.49 -3.44 -0.57
N ALA A 90 -14.79 -4.16 0.31
CA ALA A 90 -14.73 -5.62 0.29
C ALA A 90 -15.87 -6.30 1.04
N VAL A 91 -16.35 -5.71 2.14
CA VAL A 91 -17.29 -6.35 3.08
C VAL A 91 -18.61 -5.57 3.21
N GLY A 92 -18.65 -4.29 2.82
CA GLY A 92 -19.80 -3.41 3.06
C GLY A 92 -19.94 -3.07 4.53
N VAL A 93 -18.88 -2.56 5.16
CA VAL A 93 -18.81 -2.32 6.61
C VAL A 93 -19.69 -1.16 7.03
N PHE A 94 -19.82 -0.13 6.19
CA PHE A 94 -20.66 1.03 6.46
C PHE A 94 -22.02 0.88 5.75
N PRO A 95 -23.14 0.94 6.50
CA PRO A 95 -24.45 1.06 5.88
C PRO A 95 -24.56 2.44 5.21
N ALA A 96 -24.91 2.42 3.92
CA ALA A 96 -25.23 3.61 3.12
C ALA A 96 -26.58 4.22 3.50
#